data_AF-A0A7W1LPD8-F1
#
_entry.id   AF-A0A7W1LPD8-F1
#
_cell.length_a   1.000
_cell.length_b   1.000
_cell.length_c   1.000
_cell.angle_alpha   90.00
_cell.angle_beta   90.00
_cell.angle_gamma   90.00
#
_symmetry.space_group_name_H-M   'P 1'
#
loop_
_entity.id
_entity.type
_entity.pdbx_description
1 polymer ?
#
loop_
_entity_poly.entity_id
_entity_poly.type
_entity_poly.pdbx_seq_one_letter_code
_entity_poly.pdbx_strand_id
1 'polypeptide(L)'
;MATAAAALLARTLAGMPRDQHSLLVSSGQSQPAPFDRASFERVQDVDWLEYQLDLQAQRWPSVDRRVLATLWWYSVSQVFLTPTLASLFVTGCALSPRPADVELHCLPDGRIFTARSTAVLVESDVVDSVAAALRDGLAMAIPEVARAGATRERPLWALATDSLANRLLWLGRTSGAVDRATSLATTLVQLIGPPMPAPRYVDIQRRPPRAGTVRFVRRGSCCLVYLEPGEAKCASCPRISPVSREALLTTAADGA
;
A
#
# COMPACT_ATOMS: atom_id res chain seq x y z
N MET A 1 25.40 1.06 17.29
CA MET A 1 24.14 1.31 18.03
C MET A 1 22.99 1.27 17.03
N ALA A 2 21.87 0.61 17.35
CA ALA A 2 20.71 0.61 16.46
C ALA A 2 20.10 2.03 16.40
N THR A 3 19.72 2.49 15.20
CA THR A 3 19.02 3.79 15.05
C THR A 3 17.64 3.74 15.71
N ALA A 4 17.08 4.90 16.05
CA ALA A 4 15.73 4.99 16.60
C ALA A 4 14.69 4.32 15.69
N ALA A 5 14.83 4.48 14.37
CA ALA A 5 13.97 3.83 13.39
C ALA A 5 14.12 2.30 13.41
N ALA A 6 15.35 1.77 13.50
CA ALA A 6 15.58 0.33 13.61
C ALA A 6 14.99 -0.24 14.90
N ALA A 7 15.09 0.49 16.01
CA ALA A 7 14.49 0.09 17.29
C ALA A 7 12.95 0.08 17.22
N LEU A 8 12.34 1.10 16.59
CA LEU A 8 10.88 1.15 16.40
C LEU A 8 10.38 0.04 15.47
N LEU A 9 11.10 -0.23 14.37
CA LEU A 9 10.80 -1.35 13.48
C LEU A 9 10.88 -2.68 14.23
N ALA A 10 11.91 -2.92 15.03
CA ALA A 10 12.03 -4.15 15.83
C ALA A 10 10.85 -4.33 16.80
N ARG A 11 10.40 -3.26 17.46
CA ARG A 11 9.19 -3.29 18.31
C ARG A 11 7.92 -3.59 17.50
N THR A 12 7.81 -3.03 16.31
CA THR A 12 6.68 -3.26 15.40
C THR A 12 6.62 -4.73 15.00
N LEU A 13 7.74 -5.31 14.58
CA LEU A 13 7.85 -6.72 14.21
C LEU A 13 7.56 -7.64 15.41
N ALA A 14 8.02 -7.29 16.61
CA ALA A 14 7.74 -8.06 17.83
C ALA A 14 6.24 -8.11 18.18
N GLY A 15 5.47 -7.08 17.79
CA GLY A 15 4.02 -7.05 17.94
C GLY A 15 3.23 -7.73 16.81
N MET A 16 3.89 -8.43 15.89
CA MET A 16 3.27 -9.06 14.73
C MET A 16 3.69 -10.54 14.59
N PRO A 17 2.80 -11.43 14.09
CA PRO A 17 3.16 -12.78 13.68
C PRO A 17 4.32 -12.81 12.68
N ARG A 18 5.26 -13.74 12.86
CA ARG A 18 6.51 -13.80 12.06
C ARG A 18 6.28 -14.02 10.57
N ASP A 19 5.27 -14.79 10.20
CA ASP A 19 4.87 -15.04 8.82
C ASP A 19 4.35 -13.77 8.11
N GLN A 20 4.05 -12.72 8.87
CA GLN A 20 3.57 -11.43 8.38
C GLN A 20 4.68 -10.36 8.29
N HIS A 21 5.92 -10.71 8.65
CA HIS A 21 7.05 -9.75 8.66
C HIS A 21 7.52 -9.36 7.26
N SER A 22 7.27 -10.19 6.25
CA SER A 22 7.76 -10.01 4.87
C SER A 22 7.31 -8.70 4.19
N LEU A 23 6.22 -8.09 4.69
CA LEU A 23 5.74 -6.80 4.20
C LEU A 23 6.49 -5.59 4.79
N LEU A 24 7.25 -5.78 5.86
CA LEU A 24 8.02 -4.73 6.57
C LEU A 24 9.53 -4.92 6.46
N VAL A 25 9.97 -6.16 6.30
CA VAL A 25 11.38 -6.49 6.13
C VAL A 25 11.54 -7.43 4.94
N SER A 26 12.53 -7.14 4.10
CA SER A 26 13.08 -8.17 3.22
C SER A 26 13.76 -9.20 4.13
N SER A 27 13.19 -10.39 4.25
CA SER A 27 13.77 -11.46 5.06
C SER A 27 15.13 -11.84 4.49
N GLY A 28 16.19 -11.29 5.08
CA GLY A 28 17.57 -11.64 4.75
C GLY A 28 17.85 -13.07 5.20
N GLN A 29 17.79 -14.03 4.27
CA GLN A 29 18.59 -15.26 4.29
C GLN A 29 18.55 -16.09 3.00
N SER A 30 17.75 -15.75 1.97
CA SER A 30 17.76 -16.56 0.72
C SER A 30 17.51 -15.82 -0.60
N GLN A 31 17.48 -14.49 -0.64
CA GLN A 31 17.45 -13.77 -1.92
C GLN A 31 18.82 -13.14 -2.19
N PRO A 32 19.47 -13.45 -3.34
CA PRO A 32 20.63 -12.70 -3.77
C PRO A 32 20.18 -11.26 -4.06
N ALA A 33 21.05 -10.28 -3.78
CA ALA A 33 20.87 -8.92 -4.33
C ALA A 33 20.66 -9.04 -5.86
N PRO A 34 19.75 -8.24 -6.44
CA PRO A 34 19.99 -6.79 -6.51
C PRO A 34 18.70 -5.98 -6.35
N PHE A 35 18.45 -5.45 -5.15
CA PHE A 35 17.51 -4.34 -5.02
C PHE A 35 18.30 -3.03 -5.08
N ASP A 36 17.99 -2.19 -6.05
CA ASP A 36 18.42 -0.79 -6.00
C ASP A 36 17.59 -0.06 -4.96
N ARG A 37 18.23 0.81 -4.18
CA ARG A 37 17.55 1.66 -3.21
C ARG A 37 17.36 3.05 -3.78
N ALA A 38 16.15 3.57 -3.66
CA ALA A 38 15.81 4.92 -4.06
C ALA A 38 15.03 5.60 -2.94
N SER A 39 15.38 6.84 -2.60
CA SER A 39 14.50 7.70 -1.80
C SER A 39 13.16 7.85 -2.51
N PHE A 40 12.05 7.87 -1.76
CA PHE A 40 10.72 8.07 -2.33
C PHE A 40 10.59 9.46 -2.99
N GLU A 41 11.41 10.43 -2.61
CA GLU A 41 11.46 11.75 -3.28
C GLU A 41 11.91 11.68 -4.74
N ARG A 42 12.59 10.59 -5.15
CA ARG A 42 12.99 10.38 -6.56
C ARG A 42 11.81 10.28 -7.51
N VAL A 43 10.58 10.14 -7.01
CA VAL A 43 9.38 10.24 -7.86
C VAL A 43 9.27 11.61 -8.56
N GLN A 44 9.89 12.67 -8.00
CA GLN A 44 9.98 13.99 -8.64
C GLN A 44 11.03 14.07 -9.74
N ASP A 45 11.97 13.13 -9.77
CA ASP A 45 12.95 12.99 -10.84
C ASP A 45 12.26 12.30 -12.02
N VAL A 46 11.92 13.10 -13.03
CA VAL A 46 11.18 12.66 -14.21
C VAL A 46 11.90 11.54 -14.93
N ASP A 47 13.23 11.66 -15.10
CA ASP A 47 14.03 10.68 -15.82
C ASP A 47 14.07 9.36 -15.04
N TRP A 48 14.15 9.43 -13.70
CA TRP A 48 14.08 8.25 -12.87
C TRP A 48 12.73 7.54 -12.96
N LEU A 49 11.62 8.29 -12.85
CA LEU A 49 10.28 7.72 -12.93
C LEU A 49 10.02 7.11 -14.32
N GLU A 50 10.43 7.81 -15.39
CA GLU A 50 10.32 7.30 -16.75
C GLU A 50 11.12 6.02 -16.95
N TYR A 51 12.34 5.96 -16.43
CA TYR A 51 13.18 4.77 -16.43
C TYR A 51 12.50 3.59 -15.70
N GLN A 52 11.89 3.81 -14.52
CA GLN A 52 11.16 2.75 -13.82
C GLN A 52 9.98 2.19 -14.63
N LEU A 53 9.29 3.05 -15.37
CA LEU A 53 8.18 2.64 -16.23
C LEU A 53 8.66 1.94 -17.51
N ASP A 54 9.82 2.32 -18.04
CA ASP A 54 10.43 1.66 -19.20
C ASP A 54 10.90 0.24 -18.87
N LEU A 55 11.43 0.02 -17.66
CA LEU A 55 11.75 -1.33 -17.17
C LEU A 55 10.51 -2.23 -17.13
N GLN A 56 9.35 -1.70 -16.71
CA GLN A 56 8.10 -2.47 -16.76
C GLN A 56 7.58 -2.66 -18.18
N ALA A 57 7.78 -1.68 -19.07
CA ALA A 57 7.40 -1.80 -20.48
C ALA A 57 8.19 -2.92 -21.19
N GLN A 58 9.45 -3.14 -20.82
CA GLN A 58 10.24 -4.27 -21.33
C GLN A 58 9.63 -5.62 -20.95
N ARG A 59 9.03 -5.71 -19.76
CA ARG A 59 8.35 -6.91 -19.27
C ARG A 59 6.99 -7.12 -19.93
N TRP A 60 6.24 -6.04 -20.15
CA TRP A 60 4.91 -6.08 -20.78
C TRP A 60 4.80 -5.11 -21.96
N PRO A 61 5.40 -5.43 -23.12
CA PRO A 61 5.47 -4.50 -24.26
C PRO A 61 4.12 -4.09 -24.85
N SER A 62 3.07 -4.90 -24.63
CA SER A 62 1.71 -4.64 -25.11
C SER A 62 0.86 -3.76 -24.18
N VAL A 63 1.39 -3.39 -23.01
CA VAL A 63 0.66 -2.64 -21.99
C VAL A 63 0.92 -1.14 -22.15
N ASP A 64 -0.15 -0.36 -22.25
CA ASP A 64 -0.04 1.09 -22.46
C ASP A 64 0.61 1.82 -21.25
N ARG A 65 1.23 2.98 -21.51
CA ARG A 65 1.96 3.76 -20.50
C ARG A 65 1.10 4.15 -19.30
N ARG A 66 -0.18 4.43 -19.53
CA ARG A 66 -1.15 4.79 -18.49
C ARG A 66 -1.39 3.62 -17.54
N VAL A 67 -1.50 2.40 -18.07
CA VAL A 67 -1.62 1.17 -17.27
C VAL A 67 -0.33 0.94 -16.49
N LEU A 68 0.84 1.03 -17.11
CA LEU A 68 2.13 0.88 -16.42
C LEU A 68 2.28 1.86 -15.25
N ALA A 69 2.00 3.16 -15.46
CA ALA A 69 2.05 4.17 -14.40
C ALA A 69 1.04 3.88 -13.28
N THR A 70 -0.16 3.43 -13.62
CA THR A 70 -1.20 3.08 -12.64
C THR A 70 -0.81 1.84 -11.83
N LEU A 71 -0.22 0.83 -12.45
CA LEU A 71 0.28 -0.39 -11.81
C LEU A 71 1.44 -0.08 -10.88
N TRP A 72 2.40 0.70 -11.37
CA TRP A 72 3.53 1.19 -10.60
C TRP A 72 3.04 1.91 -9.35
N TRP A 73 2.10 2.87 -9.49
CA TRP A 73 1.53 3.57 -8.36
C TRP A 73 0.73 2.68 -7.40
N TYR A 74 -0.01 1.71 -7.93
CA TYR A 74 -0.72 0.74 -7.09
C TYR A 74 0.25 -0.11 -6.24
N SER A 75 1.42 -0.46 -6.76
CA SER A 75 2.48 -1.13 -6.01
C SER A 75 3.12 -0.19 -4.99
N VAL A 76 3.61 0.97 -5.45
CA VAL A 76 4.31 1.97 -4.64
C VAL A 76 3.46 2.46 -3.47
N SER A 77 2.21 2.84 -3.71
CA SER A 77 1.31 3.32 -2.66
C SER A 77 1.07 2.28 -1.56
N GLN A 78 1.14 0.97 -1.85
CA GLN A 78 1.04 -0.03 -0.79
C GLN A 78 2.31 -0.12 0.05
N VAL A 79 3.47 -0.18 -0.60
CA VAL A 79 4.74 -0.37 0.12
C VAL A 79 5.16 0.89 0.86
N PHE A 80 5.00 2.08 0.26
CA PHE A 80 5.28 3.38 0.88
C PHE A 80 4.52 3.57 2.20
N LEU A 81 3.23 3.22 2.22
CA LEU A 81 2.39 3.39 3.40
C LEU A 81 2.68 2.37 4.52
N THR A 82 3.24 1.20 4.18
CA THR A 82 3.27 0.05 5.09
C THR A 82 4.08 0.29 6.37
N PRO A 83 5.33 0.81 6.34
CA PRO A 83 6.14 1.00 7.55
C PRO A 83 5.47 1.93 8.58
N THR A 84 4.95 3.07 8.12
CA THR A 84 4.28 4.06 8.97
C THR A 84 2.98 3.52 9.54
N LEU A 85 2.13 2.90 8.72
CA LEU A 85 0.85 2.36 9.19
C LEU A 85 1.05 1.21 10.19
N ALA A 86 2.01 0.31 9.93
CA ALA A 86 2.29 -0.81 10.82
C ALA A 86 2.85 -0.35 12.16
N SER A 87 3.86 0.52 12.14
CA SER A 87 4.45 1.05 13.38
C SER A 87 3.42 1.81 14.21
N LEU A 88 2.65 2.71 13.58
CA LEU A 88 1.57 3.45 14.25
C LEU A 88 0.55 2.51 14.87
N PHE A 89 0.03 1.56 14.10
CA PHE A 89 -1.03 0.66 14.56
C PHE A 89 -0.59 -0.28 15.66
N VAL A 90 0.62 -0.83 15.57
CA VAL A 90 1.14 -1.84 16.51
C VAL A 90 1.67 -1.18 17.78
N THR A 91 2.33 -0.03 17.66
CA THR A 91 3.12 0.54 18.76
C THR A 91 2.62 1.87 19.30
N GLY A 92 1.72 2.55 18.58
CA GLY A 92 1.32 3.93 18.86
C GLY A 92 2.37 4.98 18.45
N CYS A 93 3.56 4.58 18.00
CA CYS A 93 4.60 5.45 17.47
C CYS A 93 4.73 5.23 15.96
N ALA A 94 5.08 6.26 15.19
CA ALA A 94 5.17 6.15 13.74
C ALA A 94 6.61 6.23 13.23
N LEU A 95 6.97 5.30 12.35
CA LEU A 95 8.07 5.51 11.41
C LEU A 95 7.69 6.65 10.46
N SER A 96 8.67 7.48 10.09
CA SER A 96 8.41 8.67 9.28
C SER A 96 7.94 8.29 7.86
N PRO A 97 6.79 8.82 7.39
CA PRO A 97 6.37 8.68 6.00
C PRO A 97 6.89 9.82 5.11
N ARG A 98 7.72 10.74 5.63
CA ARG A 98 8.26 11.84 4.82
C ARG A 98 9.05 11.26 3.65
N PRO A 99 8.91 11.77 2.40
CA PRO A 99 9.53 11.16 1.24
C PRO A 99 11.05 10.94 1.35
N ALA A 100 11.78 11.89 1.91
CA ALA A 100 13.23 11.79 2.13
C ALA A 100 13.63 10.70 3.14
N ASP A 101 12.72 10.32 4.04
CA ASP A 101 12.97 9.31 5.07
C ASP A 101 12.63 7.88 4.59
N VAL A 102 11.98 7.74 3.43
CA VAL A 102 11.50 6.45 2.92
C VAL A 102 12.36 5.97 1.76
N GLU A 103 13.07 4.86 1.97
CA GLU A 103 13.79 4.13 0.93
C GLU A 103 12.88 3.06 0.30
N LEU A 104 12.65 3.17 -1.00
CA LEU A 104 12.06 2.12 -1.82
C LEU A 104 13.12 1.08 -2.18
N HIS A 105 12.74 -0.20 -2.15
CA HIS A 105 13.55 -1.30 -2.66
C HIS A 105 13.03 -1.70 -4.04
N CYS A 106 13.73 -1.25 -5.08
CA CYS A 106 13.38 -1.46 -6.48
C CYS A 106 13.97 -2.78 -6.99
N LEU A 107 13.16 -3.59 -7.65
CA LEU A 107 13.62 -4.73 -8.42
C LEU A 107 14.22 -4.28 -9.75
N PRO A 108 15.11 -5.08 -10.36
CA PRO A 108 15.71 -4.76 -11.67
C PRO A 108 14.69 -4.57 -12.81
N ASP A 109 13.47 -5.07 -12.64
CA ASP A 109 12.37 -4.92 -13.62
C ASP A 109 11.43 -3.75 -13.32
N GLY A 110 11.86 -2.80 -12.47
CA GLY A 110 11.12 -1.56 -12.16
C GLY A 110 9.97 -1.72 -11.16
N ARG A 111 9.70 -2.93 -10.67
CA ARG A 111 8.71 -3.17 -9.61
C ARG A 111 9.28 -2.77 -8.26
N ILE A 112 8.45 -2.21 -7.38
CA ILE A 112 8.85 -1.92 -6.01
C ILE A 112 8.42 -3.08 -5.11
N PHE A 113 9.40 -3.69 -4.44
CA PHE A 113 9.17 -4.87 -3.61
C PHE A 113 8.71 -4.51 -2.19
N THR A 114 9.40 -3.56 -1.55
CA THR A 114 9.11 -3.10 -0.19
C THR A 114 9.65 -1.69 0.00
N ALA A 115 9.37 -1.07 1.14
CA ALA A 115 9.93 0.20 1.54
C ALA A 115 10.38 0.16 3.00
N ARG A 116 11.41 0.96 3.31
CA ARG A 116 11.96 1.12 4.65
C ARG A 116 11.97 2.59 5.02
N SER A 117 11.47 2.91 6.20
CA SER A 117 11.68 4.25 6.78
C SER A 117 12.98 4.28 7.59
N THR A 118 13.77 5.33 7.42
CA THR A 118 15.06 5.53 8.07
C THR A 118 14.95 6.41 9.32
N ALA A 119 13.79 7.03 9.56
CA ALA A 119 13.53 7.95 10.66
C ALA A 119 12.25 7.61 11.43
N VAL A 120 12.13 8.18 12.63
CA VAL A 120 10.90 8.15 13.45
C VAL A 120 10.24 9.52 13.34
N LEU A 121 8.92 9.54 13.20
CA LEU A 121 8.15 10.77 13.32
C LEU A 121 7.96 11.10 14.80
N VAL A 122 8.71 12.08 15.31
CA VAL A 122 8.70 12.48 16.72
C VAL A 122 7.83 13.72 16.87
N GLU A 123 6.55 13.52 17.18
CA GLU A 123 5.56 14.58 17.35
C GLU A 123 4.61 14.23 18.50
N SER A 124 4.06 15.24 19.17
CA SER A 124 3.14 15.04 20.31
C SER A 124 1.78 14.50 19.87
N ASP A 125 1.29 14.93 18.69
CA ASP A 125 0.08 14.40 18.07
C ASP A 125 0.45 13.53 16.87
N VAL A 126 0.72 12.25 17.16
CA VAL A 126 1.27 11.32 16.18
C VAL A 126 0.31 11.05 15.01
N VAL A 127 -1.01 11.02 15.25
CA VAL A 127 -1.98 10.65 14.21
C VAL A 127 -2.15 11.80 13.22
N ASP A 128 -2.35 13.01 13.71
CA ASP A 128 -2.46 14.22 12.89
C ASP A 128 -1.16 14.47 12.11
N SER A 129 0.00 14.28 12.76
CA SER A 129 1.30 14.43 12.12
C SER A 129 1.55 13.38 11.03
N VAL A 130 1.14 12.12 11.26
CA VAL A 130 1.19 11.07 10.23
C VAL A 130 0.29 11.44 9.06
N ALA A 131 -0.94 11.90 9.31
CA ALA A 131 -1.87 12.30 8.26
C ALA A 131 -1.31 13.45 7.41
N ALA A 132 -0.75 14.48 8.05
CA ALA A 132 -0.12 15.61 7.35
C ALA A 132 1.08 15.16 6.50
N ALA A 133 2.00 14.38 7.07
CA ALA A 133 3.18 13.91 6.33
C ALA A 133 2.82 12.94 5.19
N LEU A 134 1.80 12.10 5.36
CA LEU A 134 1.25 11.27 4.29
C LEU A 134 0.62 12.12 3.19
N ARG A 135 -0.15 13.16 3.55
CA ARG A 135 -0.74 14.10 2.59
C ARG A 135 0.34 14.74 1.73
N ASP A 136 1.42 15.24 2.33
CA ASP A 136 2.51 15.88 1.63
C ASP A 136 3.22 14.91 0.67
N GLY A 137 3.51 13.70 1.14
CA GLY A 137 4.13 12.66 0.29
C GLY A 137 3.24 12.23 -0.89
N LEU A 138 1.93 12.08 -0.67
CA LEU A 138 0.97 11.75 -1.72
C LEU A 138 0.80 12.90 -2.72
N ALA A 139 0.67 14.14 -2.22
CA ALA A 139 0.53 15.34 -3.06
C ALA A 139 1.80 15.64 -3.87
N MET A 140 2.97 15.24 -3.37
CA MET A 140 4.21 15.27 -4.12
C MET A 140 4.23 14.23 -5.25
N ALA A 141 3.89 12.97 -4.96
CA ALA A 141 4.09 11.87 -5.90
C ALA A 141 3.00 11.77 -6.98
N ILE A 142 1.74 12.04 -6.63
CA ILE A 142 0.60 11.79 -7.51
C ILE A 142 0.63 12.62 -8.82
N PRO A 143 0.96 13.93 -8.81
CA PRO A 143 1.06 14.71 -10.04
C PRO A 143 2.11 14.15 -11.02
N GLU A 144 3.24 13.68 -10.51
CA GLU A 144 4.32 13.14 -11.35
C GLU A 144 3.94 11.81 -11.99
N VAL A 145 3.32 10.91 -11.23
CA VAL A 145 2.74 9.67 -11.76
C VAL A 145 1.65 9.98 -12.79
N ALA A 146 0.79 10.96 -12.50
CA ALA A 146 -0.28 11.36 -13.41
C ALA A 146 0.28 11.85 -14.74
N ARG A 147 1.31 12.69 -14.71
CA ARG A 147 2.02 13.20 -15.89
C ARG A 147 2.71 12.07 -16.67
N ALA A 148 3.49 11.23 -15.99
CA ALA A 148 4.22 10.11 -16.61
C ALA A 148 3.29 9.07 -17.27
N GLY A 149 2.08 8.92 -16.73
CA GLY A 149 1.05 8.02 -17.26
C GLY A 149 -0.01 8.69 -18.14
N ALA A 150 0.08 9.99 -18.41
CA ALA A 150 -0.97 10.79 -19.06
C ALA A 150 -2.38 10.49 -18.49
N THR A 151 -2.49 10.38 -17.17
CA THR A 151 -3.73 10.03 -16.45
C THR A 151 -4.19 11.16 -15.54
N ARG A 152 -5.41 11.05 -15.04
CA ARG A 152 -5.95 11.99 -14.04
C ARG A 152 -5.44 11.62 -12.66
N GLU A 153 -5.22 12.61 -11.81
CA GLU A 153 -4.77 12.41 -10.42
C GLU A 153 -5.84 11.76 -9.53
N ARG A 154 -7.12 12.11 -9.72
CA ARG A 154 -8.21 11.66 -8.83
C ARG A 154 -8.30 10.12 -8.69
N PRO A 155 -8.19 9.30 -9.76
CA PRO A 155 -8.05 7.86 -9.64
C PRO A 155 -6.82 7.38 -8.84
N LEU A 156 -5.70 8.11 -8.86
CA LEU A 156 -4.48 7.78 -8.11
C LEU A 156 -4.64 8.07 -6.61
N TRP A 157 -5.32 9.18 -6.26
CA TRP A 157 -5.75 9.44 -4.88
C TRP A 157 -6.68 8.34 -4.35
N ALA A 158 -7.65 7.91 -5.15
CA ALA A 158 -8.52 6.80 -4.80
C ALA A 158 -7.77 5.46 -4.65
N LEU A 159 -6.69 5.23 -5.43
CA LEU A 159 -5.79 4.09 -5.22
C LEU A 159 -5.03 4.20 -3.90
N ALA A 160 -4.57 5.40 -3.52
CA ALA A 160 -3.92 5.61 -2.24
C ALA A 160 -4.87 5.30 -1.06
N THR A 161 -6.15 5.69 -1.15
CA THR A 161 -7.19 5.26 -0.19
C THR A 161 -7.31 3.75 -0.12
N ASP A 162 -7.43 3.09 -1.28
CA ASP A 162 -7.56 1.63 -1.34
C ASP A 162 -6.35 0.94 -0.69
N SER A 163 -5.14 1.43 -0.98
CA SER A 163 -3.88 0.94 -0.42
C SER A 163 -3.84 1.12 1.10
N LEU A 164 -4.13 2.32 1.61
CA LEU A 164 -4.18 2.61 3.05
C LEU A 164 -5.17 1.70 3.77
N ALA A 165 -6.41 1.63 3.26
CA ALA A 165 -7.47 0.80 3.81
C ALA A 165 -7.09 -0.68 3.83
N ASN A 166 -6.43 -1.15 2.76
CA ASN A 166 -6.02 -2.54 2.63
C ASN A 166 -4.86 -2.90 3.58
N ARG A 167 -3.87 -2.02 3.74
CA ARG A 167 -2.75 -2.22 4.66
C ARG A 167 -3.22 -2.25 6.12
N LEU A 168 -4.10 -1.32 6.52
CA LEU A 168 -4.66 -1.33 7.88
C LEU A 168 -5.57 -2.54 8.10
N LEU A 169 -6.44 -2.89 7.16
CA LEU A 169 -7.28 -4.09 7.29
C LEU A 169 -6.44 -5.37 7.44
N TRP A 170 -5.33 -5.48 6.70
CA TRP A 170 -4.36 -6.57 6.87
C TRP A 170 -3.81 -6.58 8.29
N LEU A 171 -3.28 -5.46 8.81
CA LEU A 171 -2.79 -5.35 10.18
C LEU A 171 -3.86 -5.74 11.22
N GLY A 172 -5.09 -5.26 11.04
CA GLY A 172 -6.22 -5.56 11.92
C GLY A 172 -6.60 -7.03 11.92
N ARG A 173 -6.56 -7.71 10.77
CA ARG A 173 -6.79 -9.18 10.71
C ARG A 173 -5.66 -9.93 11.40
N THR A 174 -4.42 -9.55 11.14
CA THR A 174 -3.23 -10.15 11.73
C THR A 174 -3.18 -10.01 13.25
N SER A 175 -3.74 -8.93 13.81
CA SER A 175 -3.76 -8.67 15.26
C SER A 175 -5.11 -8.92 15.93
N GLY A 176 -6.11 -9.46 15.22
CA GLY A 176 -7.47 -9.63 15.76
C GLY A 176 -8.21 -8.32 16.11
N ALA A 177 -7.81 -7.18 15.53
CA ALA A 177 -8.34 -5.85 15.83
C ALA A 177 -8.86 -5.14 14.55
N VAL A 178 -9.72 -5.81 13.79
CA VAL A 178 -10.28 -5.33 12.51
C VAL A 178 -10.98 -3.98 12.66
N ASP A 179 -11.84 -3.82 13.66
CA ASP A 179 -12.60 -2.57 13.83
C ASP A 179 -11.66 -1.39 14.13
N ARG A 180 -10.72 -1.57 15.06
CA ARG A 180 -9.68 -0.56 15.36
C ARG A 180 -8.92 -0.15 14.10
N ALA A 181 -8.55 -1.10 13.26
CA ALA A 181 -7.83 -0.83 12.02
C ALA A 181 -8.67 -0.04 11.01
N THR A 182 -9.95 -0.41 10.83
CA THR A 182 -10.83 0.28 9.87
C THR A 182 -11.27 1.66 10.37
N SER A 183 -11.40 1.85 11.69
CA SER A 183 -11.58 3.17 12.30
C SER A 183 -10.36 4.05 12.08
N LEU A 184 -9.15 3.55 12.35
CA LEU A 184 -7.91 4.30 12.09
C LEU A 184 -7.78 4.69 10.60
N ALA A 185 -8.16 3.79 9.68
CA ALA A 185 -8.14 4.10 8.25
C ALA A 185 -9.09 5.25 7.90
N THR A 186 -10.28 5.25 8.49
CA THR A 186 -11.27 6.32 8.31
C THR A 186 -10.75 7.64 8.87
N THR A 187 -10.19 7.63 10.09
CA THR A 187 -9.61 8.82 10.72
C THR A 187 -8.46 9.41 9.89
N LEU A 188 -7.49 8.59 9.47
CA LEU A 188 -6.36 9.07 8.67
C LEU A 188 -6.82 9.66 7.34
N VAL A 189 -7.76 9.02 6.63
CA VAL A 189 -8.29 9.55 5.37
C VAL A 189 -9.04 10.87 5.57
N GLN A 190 -9.79 11.01 6.66
CA GLN A 190 -10.47 12.28 7.00
C GLN A 190 -9.47 13.41 7.27
N LEU A 191 -8.40 13.12 8.01
CA LEU A 191 -7.34 14.09 8.33
C LEU A 191 -6.48 14.45 7.12
N ILE A 192 -6.17 13.50 6.24
CA ILE A 192 -5.49 13.77 4.95
C ILE A 192 -6.38 14.68 4.07
N GLY A 193 -7.70 14.44 4.09
CA GLY A 193 -8.69 15.28 3.44
C GLY A 193 -8.74 15.15 1.91
N PRO A 194 -9.51 16.02 1.24
CA PRO A 194 -9.66 16.00 -0.21
C PRO A 194 -8.31 16.15 -0.95
N PRO A 195 -8.14 15.50 -2.11
CA PRO A 195 -9.15 14.78 -2.90
C PRO A 195 -9.30 13.28 -2.56
N MET A 196 -8.75 12.83 -1.42
CA MET A 196 -8.79 11.44 -0.98
C MET A 196 -10.24 11.03 -0.62
N PRO A 197 -10.84 10.04 -1.31
CA PRO A 197 -12.19 9.58 -0.96
C PRO A 197 -12.16 8.73 0.30
N ALA A 198 -13.31 8.62 0.98
CA ALA A 198 -13.49 7.74 2.14
C ALA A 198 -13.22 6.25 1.79
N PRO A 199 -12.60 5.48 2.72
CA PRO A 199 -12.40 4.05 2.52
C PRO A 199 -13.76 3.32 2.53
N ARG A 200 -13.84 2.22 1.79
CA ARG A 200 -15.06 1.42 1.69
C ARG A 200 -14.77 -0.01 2.02
N TYR A 201 -15.66 -0.63 2.79
CA TYR A 201 -15.55 -2.01 3.21
C TYR A 201 -16.82 -2.78 2.85
N VAL A 202 -16.69 -4.10 2.76
CA VAL A 202 -17.81 -5.04 2.61
C VAL A 202 -17.58 -6.22 3.55
N ASP A 203 -18.62 -6.59 4.28
CA ASP A 203 -18.61 -7.65 5.25
C ASP A 203 -19.31 -8.88 4.66
N ILE A 204 -18.64 -10.04 4.72
CA ILE A 204 -19.11 -11.28 4.11
C ILE A 204 -19.25 -12.33 5.22
N GLN A 205 -20.45 -12.89 5.35
CA GLN A 205 -20.68 -14.01 6.25
C GLN A 205 -19.99 -15.26 5.70
N ARG A 206 -19.25 -15.97 6.55
CA ARG A 206 -18.70 -17.29 6.21
C ARG A 206 -19.82 -18.31 6.10
N ARG A 207 -19.65 -19.30 5.24
CA ARG A 207 -20.59 -20.43 5.13
C ARG A 207 -20.34 -21.46 6.24
N PRO A 208 -21.39 -22.14 6.72
CA PRO A 208 -21.24 -23.27 7.63
C PRO A 208 -20.26 -24.33 7.09
N PRO A 209 -19.49 -25.01 7.96
CA PRO A 209 -19.54 -24.93 9.43
C PRO A 209 -18.74 -23.75 10.03
N ARG A 210 -18.13 -22.90 9.20
CA ARG A 210 -17.38 -21.73 9.70
C ARG A 210 -18.36 -20.65 10.14
N ALA A 211 -18.14 -20.08 11.32
CA ALA A 211 -18.90 -18.95 11.82
C ALA A 211 -18.10 -17.65 11.65
N GLY A 212 -18.83 -16.53 11.60
CA GLY A 212 -18.25 -15.19 11.64
C GLY A 212 -18.22 -14.46 10.30
N THR A 213 -17.79 -13.21 10.38
CA THR A 213 -17.79 -12.25 9.28
C THR A 213 -16.37 -11.91 8.87
N VAL A 214 -16.10 -11.86 7.57
CA VAL A 214 -14.83 -11.39 7.03
C VAL A 214 -15.06 -10.06 6.32
N ARG A 215 -14.39 -9.01 6.82
CA ARG A 215 -14.39 -7.68 6.21
C ARG A 215 -13.37 -7.58 5.09
N PHE A 216 -13.73 -7.07 3.91
CA PHE A 216 -12.85 -6.82 2.77
C PHE A 216 -12.88 -5.34 2.37
N VAL A 217 -11.79 -4.83 1.77
CA VAL A 217 -11.81 -3.51 1.10
C VAL A 217 -12.62 -3.58 -0.19
N ARG A 218 -13.58 -2.67 -0.35
CA ARG A 218 -14.33 -2.46 -1.58
C ARG A 218 -13.73 -1.30 -2.37
N ARG A 219 -12.75 -1.63 -3.22
CA ARG A 219 -11.89 -0.66 -3.89
C ARG A 219 -12.63 0.43 -4.67
N GLY A 220 -12.23 1.67 -4.46
CA GLY A 220 -12.67 2.91 -5.11
C GLY A 220 -12.15 3.08 -6.52
N SER A 221 -10.94 2.57 -6.79
CA SER A 221 -10.25 2.76 -8.05
C SER A 221 -9.82 1.44 -8.68
N CYS A 222 -9.54 1.46 -9.99
CA CYS A 222 -9.09 0.30 -10.73
C CYS A 222 -7.55 0.29 -10.82
N CYS A 223 -6.90 -0.73 -10.26
CA CYS A 223 -5.43 -0.89 -10.37
C CYS A 223 -4.98 -1.30 -11.78
N LEU A 224 -5.90 -1.78 -12.63
CA LEU A 224 -5.60 -2.28 -13.98
C LEU A 224 -4.72 -3.55 -14.03
N VAL A 225 -4.49 -4.25 -12.90
CA VAL A 225 -3.69 -5.49 -12.86
C VAL A 225 -4.18 -6.55 -13.84
N TYR A 226 -5.49 -6.65 -14.07
CA TYR A 226 -6.05 -7.61 -15.03
C TYR A 226 -5.67 -7.34 -16.50
N LEU A 227 -5.00 -6.22 -16.80
CA LEU A 227 -4.45 -5.93 -18.12
C LEU A 227 -3.01 -6.42 -18.26
N GLU A 228 -2.38 -6.91 -17.19
CA GLU A 228 -1.15 -7.68 -17.27
C GLU A 228 -1.44 -9.06 -17.90
N PRO A 229 -0.57 -9.57 -18.80
CA PRO A 229 -0.69 -10.91 -19.34
C PRO A 229 -0.79 -11.99 -18.25
N GLY A 230 -1.87 -12.78 -18.28
CA GLY A 230 -2.08 -13.91 -17.36
C GLY A 230 -2.81 -13.53 -16.06
N GLU A 231 -3.08 -12.25 -15.81
CA GLU A 231 -3.75 -11.80 -14.60
C GLU A 231 -5.28 -11.78 -14.72
N ALA A 232 -5.96 -12.11 -13.62
CA ALA A 232 -7.41 -12.11 -13.55
C ALA A 232 -7.95 -10.91 -12.76
N LYS A 233 -9.24 -10.58 -12.95
CA LYS A 233 -9.91 -9.60 -12.10
C LYS A 233 -10.06 -10.17 -10.68
N CYS A 234 -9.48 -9.49 -9.70
CA CYS A 234 -9.60 -9.87 -8.29
C CYS A 234 -11.01 -9.61 -7.72
N ALA A 235 -11.31 -10.21 -6.55
CA ALA A 235 -12.59 -10.06 -5.86
C ALA A 235 -12.92 -8.59 -5.49
N SER A 236 -11.90 -7.76 -5.27
CA SER A 236 -12.09 -6.34 -4.96
C SER A 236 -12.14 -5.43 -6.20
N CYS A 237 -11.99 -5.97 -7.42
CA CYS A 237 -11.94 -5.19 -8.65
C CYS A 237 -13.27 -4.45 -8.92
N PRO A 238 -13.27 -3.14 -9.23
CA PRO A 238 -14.50 -2.41 -9.57
C PRO A 238 -15.06 -2.79 -10.95
N ARG A 239 -14.29 -3.50 -11.79
CA ARG A 239 -14.65 -3.90 -13.17
C ARG A 239 -15.25 -5.30 -13.28
N ILE A 240 -15.64 -5.91 -12.16
CA ILE A 240 -16.34 -7.21 -12.14
C ILE A 240 -17.81 -7.01 -11.73
N SER A 241 -18.70 -7.88 -12.21
CA SER A 241 -20.13 -7.83 -11.89
C SER A 241 -20.37 -8.00 -10.38
N PRO A 242 -21.48 -7.48 -9.83
CA PRO A 242 -21.85 -7.71 -8.44
C PRO A 242 -21.91 -9.20 -8.07
N VAL A 243 -22.51 -10.03 -8.92
CA VAL A 243 -22.66 -11.48 -8.69
C VAL A 243 -21.30 -12.18 -8.65
N SER A 244 -20.43 -11.94 -9.63
CA SER A 244 -19.10 -12.56 -9.64
C SER A 244 -18.24 -12.09 -8.46
N ARG A 245 -18.39 -10.83 -8.03
CA ARG A 245 -17.72 -10.30 -6.83
C ARG A 245 -18.17 -11.04 -5.58
N GLU A 246 -19.47 -11.20 -5.38
CA GLU A 246 -20.03 -11.89 -4.22
C GLU A 246 -19.54 -13.34 -4.15
N ALA A 247 -19.54 -14.06 -5.27
CA ALA A 247 -18.99 -15.41 -5.34
C ALA A 247 -17.50 -15.47 -4.95
N LEU A 248 -16.66 -14.59 -5.54
CA LEU A 248 -15.22 -14.55 -5.23
C LEU A 248 -14.95 -14.16 -3.77
N LEU A 249 -15.68 -13.19 -3.23
CA LEU A 249 -15.54 -12.75 -1.86
C LEU A 249 -16.02 -13.81 -0.86
N THR A 250 -17.08 -14.56 -1.18
CA THR A 250 -17.56 -15.69 -0.36
C THR A 250 -16.50 -16.79 -0.32
N THR A 251 -15.97 -17.18 -1.47
CA THR A 251 -14.85 -18.16 -1.53
C THR A 251 -13.64 -17.67 -0.75
N ALA A 252 -13.28 -16.39 -0.85
CA ALA A 252 -12.17 -15.82 -0.08
C ALA A 252 -12.45 -15.79 1.43
N ALA A 253 -13.68 -15.49 1.84
CA ALA A 253 -14.09 -15.46 3.25
C ALA A 253 -14.00 -16.85 3.89
N ASP A 254 -14.41 -17.87 3.14
CA ASP A 254 -14.32 -19.28 3.52
C ASP A 254 -12.91 -19.85 3.44
N GLY A 255 -11.96 -19.15 2.82
CA GLY A 255 -10.55 -19.56 2.76
C GLY A 255 -9.70 -18.94 3.88
N ALA A 256 -10.12 -17.78 4.38
CA ALA A 256 -9.52 -17.09 5.52
C ALA A 256 -9.87 -17.76 6.87
#